data_AF-A0A820CFZ2-F1
#
_entry.id   AF-A0A820CFZ2-F1
#
_cell.length_a   1.000
_cell.length_b   1.000
_cell.length_c   1.000
_cell.angle_alpha   90.00
_cell.angle_beta   90.00
_cell.angle_gamma   90.00
#
_symmetry.space_group_name_H-M   'P 1'
#
loop_
_entity.id
_entity.type
_entity.pdbx_description
1 polymer ?
#
loop_
_entity_poly.entity_id
_entity_poly.type
_entity_poly.pdbx_seq_one_letter_code
_entity_poly.pdbx_strand_id
1 'polypeptide(L)'
;MLAVTVSLVLKFVILAPKKSESTTIVTKSTLPVTTTIATTRTTTTAPPKSTTITTTTKSVTTTTTTSTTTITTTTTRQLEWSKTGNLNHQRRSHAACILPNEKVLVTGGFDHGVLYNGELYNPSTETWIIISSMKYARGEHTASVLKNGKVLVAGGLSGHEFLNSAELYNSSTNTWTTTSSMNNARAEHVTSVLTNGKVLVTGGADANGQWTNSVELYDPSTETWSNTGSMNSARGTHTLSILTNGTVLVTGGHIGMYALNSAELYDPSTEIWTTTSNMIFGREKHTASVLRNGKVLVTGGFNGTSALDDVELYDPSTGIWTIIASMNTPRFGHTASILSNGKVLVAGGAYHNSLGSTELYDPLTDTWTTIGNMNDARIEHTASVLTNGKVLVAGGEYVSVILKSAELYQPLQTN
;
A
#
# COMPACT_ATOMS: atom_id res chain seq x y z
N MET A 1 21.30 -60.82 -0.10
CA MET A 1 21.17 -60.57 1.36
C MET A 1 21.02 -59.08 1.55
N LEU A 2 19.89 -58.64 2.11
CA LEU A 2 19.43 -57.25 2.16
C LEU A 2 20.29 -56.43 3.15
N ALA A 3 20.91 -55.33 2.72
CA ALA A 3 21.58 -54.40 3.63
C ALA A 3 20.55 -53.42 4.21
N VAL A 4 20.17 -53.61 5.47
CA VAL A 4 19.30 -52.68 6.19
C VAL A 4 20.10 -51.43 6.53
N THR A 5 19.69 -50.28 5.99
CA THR A 5 20.27 -48.98 6.34
C THR A 5 19.47 -48.42 7.51
N VAL A 6 20.08 -48.29 8.69
CA VAL A 6 19.44 -47.62 9.84
C VAL A 6 19.86 -46.15 9.83
N SER A 7 18.92 -45.27 9.53
CA SER A 7 19.11 -43.82 9.61
C SER A 7 18.69 -43.36 11.01
N LEU A 8 19.64 -42.98 11.87
CA LEU A 8 19.32 -42.42 13.19
C LEU A 8 19.08 -40.91 13.05
N VAL A 9 17.82 -40.49 13.15
CA VAL A 9 17.44 -39.07 13.15
C VAL A 9 17.34 -38.61 14.60
N LEU A 10 18.30 -37.81 15.07
CA LEU A 10 18.23 -37.20 16.41
C LEU A 10 17.54 -35.83 16.28
N LYS A 11 16.24 -35.76 16.59
CA LYS A 11 15.50 -34.50 16.73
C LYS A 11 15.75 -33.92 18.12
N PHE A 12 16.36 -32.75 18.20
CA PHE A 12 16.32 -31.94 19.43
C PHE A 12 15.11 -31.00 19.38
N VAL A 13 14.20 -31.15 20.33
CA VAL A 13 13.14 -30.18 20.63
C VAL A 13 13.62 -29.35 21.81
N ILE A 14 13.80 -28.05 21.62
CA ILE A 14 14.07 -27.10 22.71
C ILE A 14 12.73 -26.41 23.04
N LEU A 15 12.30 -26.50 24.31
CA LEU A 15 11.08 -25.83 24.77
C LEU A 15 11.31 -24.34 25.12
N ALA A 16 10.49 -23.47 24.48
CA ALA A 16 10.05 -22.10 24.80
C ALA A 16 10.94 -20.86 24.49
N PRO A 17 10.34 -19.66 24.25
CA PRO A 17 9.18 -19.34 23.39
C PRO A 17 9.53 -18.36 22.24
N LYS A 18 8.75 -18.45 21.15
CA LYS A 18 8.76 -17.64 19.89
C LYS A 18 9.89 -17.91 18.87
N LYS A 19 9.42 -18.36 17.68
CA LYS A 19 10.10 -18.68 16.42
C LYS A 19 11.16 -19.79 16.49
N SER A 20 10.72 -21.01 16.20
CA SER A 20 11.60 -22.13 15.87
C SER A 20 12.08 -22.01 14.42
N GLU A 21 13.37 -21.78 14.22
CA GLU A 21 14.04 -22.16 12.96
C GLU A 21 14.76 -23.49 13.21
N SER A 22 14.41 -24.52 12.43
CA SER A 22 15.04 -25.83 12.51
C SER A 22 16.21 -25.93 11.52
N THR A 23 17.43 -26.01 12.01
CA THR A 23 18.60 -26.31 11.16
C THR A 23 18.84 -27.82 11.14
N THR A 24 18.72 -28.45 9.97
CA THR A 24 19.01 -29.88 9.79
C THR A 24 20.49 -30.04 9.40
N ILE A 25 21.29 -30.68 10.25
CA ILE A 25 22.68 -31.04 9.92
C ILE A 25 22.72 -32.55 9.64
N VAL A 26 23.07 -32.93 8.41
CA VAL A 26 23.26 -34.33 8.00
C VAL A 26 24.76 -34.60 7.95
N THR A 27 25.25 -35.49 8.81
CA THR A 27 26.61 -36.05 8.68
C THR A 27 26.52 -37.55 8.44
N LYS A 28 27.26 -38.03 7.42
CA LYS A 28 27.35 -39.44 7.05
C LYS A 28 28.70 -39.97 7.58
N SER A 29 28.67 -40.98 8.45
CA SER A 29 29.86 -41.67 8.93
C SER A 29 29.63 -43.19 8.85
N THR A 30 30.63 -43.94 8.39
CA THR A 30 30.56 -45.40 8.12
C THR A 30 31.41 -46.25 9.08
N LEU A 31 31.78 -45.75 10.27
CA LEU A 31 32.60 -46.51 11.23
C LEU A 31 32.03 -46.46 12.66
N PRO A 32 32.15 -47.55 13.46
CA PRO A 32 31.64 -47.60 14.82
C PRO A 32 32.65 -46.93 15.76
N VAL A 33 32.54 -45.61 15.96
CA VAL A 33 33.41 -44.89 16.89
C VAL A 33 32.58 -43.92 17.74
N THR A 34 32.71 -44.06 19.07
CA THR A 34 32.16 -43.11 20.04
C THR A 34 32.80 -41.75 19.82
N THR A 35 32.05 -40.79 19.28
CA THR A 35 32.53 -39.44 18.97
C THR A 35 31.98 -38.46 20.01
N THR A 36 32.86 -37.81 20.78
CA THR A 36 32.46 -36.71 21.66
C THR A 36 32.56 -35.40 20.88
N ILE A 37 31.42 -34.79 20.57
CA ILE A 37 31.36 -33.49 19.87
C ILE A 37 31.23 -32.39 20.93
N ALA A 38 32.24 -31.52 21.04
CA ALA A 38 32.16 -30.31 21.85
C ALA A 38 31.83 -29.12 20.92
N THR A 39 30.76 -28.40 21.21
CA THR A 39 30.34 -27.21 20.45
C THR A 39 30.47 -25.99 21.35
N THR A 40 31.18 -24.96 20.89
CA THR A 40 31.34 -23.69 21.64
C THR A 40 30.70 -22.57 20.82
N ARG A 41 29.77 -21.82 21.42
CA ARG A 41 29.10 -20.67 20.77
C ARG A 41 29.64 -19.37 21.34
N THR A 42 30.18 -18.50 20.48
CA THR A 42 30.60 -17.14 20.84
C THR A 42 29.78 -16.13 20.04
N THR A 43 29.19 -15.17 20.76
CA THR A 43 28.41 -14.06 20.17
C THR A 43 29.09 -12.74 20.50
N THR A 44 29.37 -11.91 19.50
CA THR A 44 29.91 -10.55 19.70
C THR A 44 28.79 -9.50 19.58
N THR A 45 28.88 -8.42 20.36
CA THR A 45 27.81 -7.42 20.51
C THR A 45 28.01 -6.12 19.70
N ALA A 46 29.05 -6.02 18.87
CA ALA A 46 29.28 -4.86 18.02
C ALA A 46 28.74 -5.06 16.58
N PRO A 47 28.23 -4.02 15.89
CA PRO A 47 27.76 -4.14 14.50
C PRO A 47 28.93 -4.40 13.53
N PRO A 48 28.78 -5.28 12.52
CA PRO A 48 27.64 -6.16 12.25
C PRO A 48 27.61 -7.37 13.21
N LYS A 49 26.40 -7.80 13.62
CA LYS A 49 26.23 -9.00 14.46
C LYS A 49 26.62 -10.25 13.65
N SER A 50 27.85 -10.70 13.81
CA SER A 50 28.32 -12.00 13.31
C SER A 50 28.11 -13.05 14.39
N THR A 51 27.50 -14.18 14.02
CA THR A 51 27.48 -15.37 14.87
C THR A 51 28.44 -16.38 14.25
N THR A 52 29.59 -16.60 14.90
CA THR A 52 30.54 -17.63 14.49
C THR A 52 30.24 -18.91 15.24
N ILE A 53 29.91 -19.98 14.53
CA ILE A 53 29.77 -21.31 15.11
C ILE A 53 31.04 -22.10 14.78
N THR A 54 31.85 -22.39 15.80
CA THR A 54 33.05 -23.23 15.66
C THR A 54 32.71 -24.63 16.14
N THR A 55 32.72 -25.59 15.21
CA THR A 55 32.56 -27.02 15.52
C THR A 55 33.93 -27.69 15.49
N THR A 56 34.36 -28.23 16.63
CA THR A 56 35.64 -28.96 16.74
C THR A 56 35.35 -30.45 16.88
N THR A 57 35.58 -31.23 15.83
CA THR A 57 35.52 -32.69 15.88
C THR A 57 36.88 -33.25 16.26
N LYS A 58 36.96 -33.92 17.41
CA LYS A 58 38.14 -34.68 17.84
C LYS A 58 37.86 -36.17 17.67
N SER A 59 38.49 -36.80 16.69
CA SER A 59 38.51 -38.25 16.53
C SER A 59 39.81 -38.81 17.10
N VAL A 60 39.74 -39.75 18.04
CA VAL A 60 40.92 -40.43 18.58
C VAL A 60 41.25 -41.63 17.71
N THR A 61 42.24 -41.46 16.85
CA THR A 61 43.08 -42.54 16.30
C THR A 61 44.51 -42.03 16.33
N THR A 62 45.52 -42.91 16.31
CA THR A 62 46.96 -42.68 16.53
C THR A 62 47.67 -41.67 15.61
N THR A 63 46.93 -40.81 14.91
CA THR A 63 47.44 -39.64 14.19
C THR A 63 46.38 -38.54 14.26
N THR A 64 46.65 -37.48 15.01
CA THR A 64 45.69 -36.38 15.23
C THR A 64 45.65 -35.46 14.01
N THR A 65 44.57 -35.49 13.23
CA THR A 65 44.30 -34.48 12.19
C THR A 65 43.19 -33.56 12.70
N THR A 66 43.50 -32.28 12.88
CA THR A 66 42.51 -31.26 13.29
C THR A 66 42.02 -30.54 12.04
N SER A 67 40.73 -30.70 11.70
CA SER A 67 40.08 -29.90 10.65
C SER A 67 39.10 -28.91 11.29
N THR A 68 39.32 -27.62 11.07
CA THR A 68 38.43 -26.54 11.53
C THR A 68 37.59 -26.08 10.35
N THR A 69 36.26 -26.22 10.44
CA THR A 69 35.33 -25.61 9.47
C THR A 69 34.63 -24.44 10.15
N THR A 70 34.95 -23.23 9.69
CA THR A 70 34.28 -22.00 10.16
C THR A 70 33.08 -21.74 9.25
N ILE A 71 31.87 -21.83 9.80
CA ILE A 71 30.65 -21.38 9.11
C ILE A 71 30.30 -20.01 9.66
N THR A 72 30.45 -18.98 8.83
CA THR A 72 30.02 -17.62 9.13
C THR A 72 28.64 -17.41 8.51
N THR A 73 27.59 -17.46 9.32
CA THR A 73 26.26 -16.99 8.89
C THR A 73 26.12 -15.52 9.22
N THR A 74 26.24 -14.67 8.19
CA THR A 74 25.92 -13.25 8.30
C THR A 74 24.41 -13.10 8.10
N THR A 75 23.64 -12.98 9.19
CA THR A 75 22.25 -12.52 9.08
C THR A 75 22.30 -11.01 8.90
N THR A 76 22.43 -10.54 7.65
CA THR A 76 22.10 -9.16 7.32
C THR A 76 20.61 -8.99 7.60
N ARG A 77 20.26 -8.28 8.68
CA ARG A 77 18.92 -7.74 8.87
C ARG A 77 18.69 -6.80 7.70
N GLN A 78 18.07 -7.30 6.63
CA GLN A 78 17.61 -6.45 5.54
C GLN A 78 16.63 -5.46 6.18
N LEU A 79 16.95 -4.16 6.09
CA LEU A 79 16.04 -3.12 6.53
C LEU A 79 14.79 -3.23 5.66
N GLU A 80 13.64 -3.42 6.28
CA GLU A 80 12.36 -3.52 5.56
C GLU A 80 12.03 -2.21 4.82
N TRP A 81 12.57 -1.08 5.29
CA TRP A 81 12.44 0.24 4.68
C TRP A 81 13.80 0.79 4.26
N SER A 82 13.90 1.26 3.02
CA SER A 82 15.11 1.90 2.47
C SER A 82 14.76 3.20 1.76
N LYS A 83 15.54 4.25 1.99
CA LYS A 83 15.41 5.52 1.24
C LYS A 83 15.74 5.33 -0.23
N THR A 84 15.03 6.03 -1.10
CA THR A 84 15.35 6.14 -2.53
C THR A 84 15.87 7.54 -2.86
N GLY A 85 16.03 7.86 -4.15
CA GLY A 85 16.04 9.25 -4.59
C GLY A 85 14.80 10.01 -4.09
N ASN A 86 14.95 11.32 -3.93
CA ASN A 86 13.87 12.21 -3.53
C ASN A 86 13.13 12.76 -4.75
N LEU A 87 11.86 13.14 -4.55
CA LEU A 87 11.16 14.01 -5.48
C LEU A 87 11.93 15.33 -5.61
N ASN A 88 11.83 15.96 -6.78
CA ASN A 88 12.41 17.27 -7.05
C ASN A 88 11.59 18.38 -6.37
N HIS A 89 10.29 18.19 -6.21
CA HIS A 89 9.41 19.06 -5.42
C HIS A 89 8.77 18.27 -4.28
N GLN A 90 8.75 18.87 -3.10
CA GLN A 90 7.97 18.36 -1.98
C GLN A 90 6.48 18.48 -2.32
N ARG A 91 5.67 17.53 -1.84
CA ARG A 91 4.23 17.53 -2.14
C ARG A 91 3.43 16.69 -1.16
N ARG A 92 2.23 17.15 -0.82
CA ARG A 92 1.17 16.39 -0.13
C ARG A 92 -0.12 16.45 -0.93
N SER A 93 -1.06 15.53 -0.67
CA SER A 93 -2.36 15.47 -1.37
C SER A 93 -2.23 15.53 -2.90
N HIS A 94 -1.19 14.87 -3.39
CA HIS A 94 -0.89 14.66 -4.80
C HIS A 94 -1.44 13.31 -5.25
N ALA A 95 -1.60 13.13 -6.56
CA ALA A 95 -1.99 11.84 -7.12
C ALA A 95 -0.78 11.09 -7.64
N ALA A 96 -0.78 9.76 -7.48
CA ALA A 96 0.23 8.86 -8.03
C ALA A 96 -0.41 7.67 -8.75
N CYS A 97 0.22 7.20 -9.82
CA CYS A 97 -0.19 5.99 -10.52
C CYS A 97 0.99 5.30 -11.19
N ILE A 98 0.87 3.99 -11.38
CA ILE A 98 1.88 3.18 -12.07
C ILE A 98 1.55 3.15 -13.56
N LEU A 99 2.49 3.59 -14.38
CA LEU A 99 2.35 3.60 -15.83
C LEU A 99 2.58 2.20 -16.43
N PRO A 100 2.15 1.95 -17.68
CA PRO A 100 2.43 0.69 -18.38
C PRO A 100 3.92 0.36 -18.54
N ASN A 101 4.80 1.37 -18.45
CA ASN A 101 6.26 1.20 -18.47
C ASN A 101 6.87 1.04 -17.06
N GLU A 102 6.04 0.73 -16.06
CA GLU A 102 6.38 0.46 -14.66
C GLU A 102 6.91 1.67 -13.86
N LYS A 103 7.05 2.84 -14.48
CA LYS A 103 7.38 4.07 -13.76
C LYS A 103 6.19 4.55 -12.94
N VAL A 104 6.46 5.19 -11.81
CA VAL A 104 5.42 5.83 -11.00
C VAL A 104 5.34 7.29 -11.39
N LEU A 105 4.20 7.70 -11.94
CA LEU A 105 3.86 9.10 -12.17
C LEU A 105 3.32 9.69 -10.89
N VAL A 106 3.83 10.87 -10.52
CA VAL A 106 3.30 11.71 -9.47
C VAL A 106 2.95 13.08 -10.04
N THR A 107 1.78 13.62 -9.69
CA THR A 107 1.26 14.88 -10.27
C THR A 107 0.68 15.79 -9.21
N GLY A 108 0.93 17.09 -9.35
CA GLY A 108 0.30 18.14 -8.55
C GLY A 108 0.49 17.98 -7.05
N GLY A 109 -0.54 18.34 -6.28
CA GLY A 109 -0.51 18.44 -4.82
C GLY A 109 -0.12 19.83 -4.33
N PHE A 110 0.16 19.92 -3.04
CA PHE A 110 0.47 21.19 -2.37
C PHE A 110 1.93 21.28 -1.93
N ASP A 111 2.51 22.46 -2.10
CA ASP A 111 3.80 22.91 -1.57
C ASP A 111 3.76 24.42 -1.27
N HIS A 112 3.21 24.82 -0.11
CA HIS A 112 2.95 26.24 0.25
C HIS A 112 2.13 27.02 -0.81
N GLY A 113 1.45 26.28 -1.68
CA GLY A 113 0.79 26.69 -2.91
C GLY A 113 0.42 25.44 -3.68
N VAL A 114 -0.21 25.58 -4.85
CA VAL A 114 -0.68 24.43 -5.65
C VAL A 114 0.29 24.13 -6.79
N LEU A 115 0.64 22.86 -6.95
CA LEU A 115 1.58 22.41 -7.97
C LEU A 115 0.87 22.05 -9.28
N TYR A 116 1.46 22.44 -10.39
CA TYR A 116 1.10 22.00 -11.75
C TYR A 116 2.11 21.00 -12.33
N ASN A 117 3.24 20.82 -11.67
CA ASN A 117 4.30 19.93 -12.13
C ASN A 117 3.98 18.46 -11.83
N GLY A 118 4.60 17.58 -12.62
CA GLY A 118 4.64 16.15 -12.37
C GLY A 118 6.06 15.63 -12.41
N GLU A 119 6.25 14.42 -11.90
CA GLU A 119 7.53 13.74 -11.85
C GLU A 119 7.35 12.23 -12.09
N LEU A 120 8.39 11.58 -12.63
CA LEU A 120 8.44 10.14 -12.80
C LEU A 120 9.51 9.52 -11.94
N TYR A 121 9.13 8.55 -11.13
CA TYR A 121 10.04 7.64 -10.46
C TYR A 121 10.36 6.44 -11.35
N ASN A 122 11.64 6.10 -11.47
CA ASN A 122 12.10 4.88 -12.13
C ASN A 122 12.51 3.83 -11.09
N PRO A 123 11.73 2.73 -10.92
CA PRO A 123 12.05 1.67 -9.97
C PRO A 123 13.39 0.97 -10.18
N SER A 124 13.91 0.95 -11.42
CA SER A 124 15.18 0.27 -11.74
C SER A 124 16.42 1.04 -11.29
N THR A 125 16.33 2.37 -11.28
CA THR A 125 17.43 3.27 -10.88
C THR A 125 17.18 3.93 -9.54
N GLU A 126 15.96 3.81 -9.00
CA GLU A 126 15.48 4.47 -7.78
C GLU A 126 15.63 5.99 -7.82
N THR A 127 15.51 6.59 -9.01
CA THR A 127 15.67 8.03 -9.26
C THR A 127 14.38 8.67 -9.77
N TRP A 128 14.29 10.00 -9.59
CA TRP A 128 13.19 10.83 -10.06
C TRP A 128 13.63 11.73 -11.19
N ILE A 129 12.75 11.93 -12.17
CA ILE A 129 12.92 12.93 -13.23
C ILE A 129 11.70 13.85 -13.29
N ILE A 130 11.95 15.13 -13.57
CA ILE A 130 10.91 16.11 -13.86
C ILE A 130 10.35 15.82 -15.26
N ILE A 131 9.04 15.90 -15.41
CA ILE A 131 8.33 15.79 -16.69
C ILE A 131 7.71 17.11 -17.10
N SER A 132 7.11 17.14 -18.29
CA SER A 132 6.31 18.29 -18.70
C SER A 132 5.19 18.56 -17.69
N SER A 133 4.78 19.81 -17.63
CA SER A 133 3.80 20.30 -16.65
C SER A 133 2.38 20.28 -17.19
N MET A 134 1.41 20.09 -16.28
CA MET A 134 -0.01 20.34 -16.55
C MET A 134 -0.24 21.84 -16.80
N LYS A 135 -1.33 22.15 -17.50
CA LYS A 135 -1.77 23.53 -17.73
C LYS A 135 -2.32 24.16 -16.45
N TYR A 136 -3.05 23.39 -15.63
CA TYR A 136 -3.65 23.87 -14.40
C TYR A 136 -3.01 23.21 -13.18
N ALA A 137 -2.63 24.02 -12.20
CA ALA A 137 -2.21 23.55 -10.89
C ALA A 137 -3.40 22.90 -10.17
N ARG A 138 -3.15 21.79 -9.48
CA ARG A 138 -4.18 21.06 -8.75
C ARG A 138 -3.60 20.24 -7.60
N GLY A 139 -4.28 20.27 -6.45
CA GLY A 139 -4.16 19.28 -5.37
C GLY A 139 -5.52 18.63 -5.12
N GLU A 140 -5.58 17.52 -4.38
CA GLU A 140 -6.83 16.78 -4.12
C GLU A 140 -7.56 16.32 -5.40
N HIS A 141 -6.82 16.22 -6.50
CA HIS A 141 -7.27 15.65 -7.76
C HIS A 141 -7.01 14.15 -7.80
N THR A 142 -7.51 13.50 -8.84
CA THR A 142 -7.24 12.08 -9.10
C THR A 142 -6.43 11.88 -10.37
N ALA A 143 -5.69 10.77 -10.43
CA ALA A 143 -4.94 10.34 -11.61
C ALA A 143 -5.31 8.88 -11.94
N SER A 144 -5.95 8.66 -13.10
CA SER A 144 -6.44 7.35 -13.56
C SER A 144 -5.70 6.91 -14.82
N VAL A 145 -5.07 5.73 -14.78
CA VAL A 145 -4.41 5.14 -15.95
C VAL A 145 -5.45 4.52 -16.86
N LEU A 146 -5.56 5.02 -18.09
CA LEU A 146 -6.53 4.57 -19.08
C LEU A 146 -6.02 3.34 -19.83
N LYS A 147 -6.94 2.58 -20.44
CA LYS A 147 -6.59 1.40 -21.26
C LYS A 147 -5.66 1.71 -22.44
N ASN A 148 -5.68 2.94 -22.94
CA ASN A 148 -4.78 3.40 -24.00
C ASN A 148 -3.39 3.83 -23.50
N GLY A 149 -3.10 3.70 -22.20
CA GLY A 149 -1.83 4.04 -21.58
C GLY A 149 -1.63 5.52 -21.22
N LYS A 150 -2.57 6.41 -21.59
CA LYS A 150 -2.59 7.79 -21.09
C LYS A 150 -3.07 7.83 -19.64
N VAL A 151 -2.76 8.91 -18.93
CA VAL A 151 -3.28 9.16 -17.58
C VAL A 151 -4.26 10.32 -17.61
N LEU A 152 -5.51 10.07 -17.20
CA LEU A 152 -6.50 11.11 -16.95
C LEU A 152 -6.24 11.72 -15.58
N VAL A 153 -5.99 13.03 -15.56
CA VAL A 153 -5.92 13.83 -14.35
C VAL A 153 -7.12 14.78 -14.32
N ALA A 154 -7.96 14.66 -13.29
CA ALA A 154 -9.25 15.35 -13.24
C ALA A 154 -9.50 16.07 -11.91
N GLY A 155 -10.10 17.26 -12.00
CA GLY A 155 -10.54 18.06 -10.87
C GLY A 155 -9.41 18.51 -9.94
N GLY A 156 -9.74 18.64 -8.65
CA GLY A 156 -8.87 19.16 -7.60
C GLY A 156 -9.07 20.65 -7.32
N LEU A 157 -8.32 21.16 -6.36
CA LEU A 157 -8.29 22.55 -5.93
C LEU A 157 -7.09 23.26 -6.57
N SER A 158 -7.32 24.39 -7.23
CA SER A 158 -6.26 25.20 -7.89
C SER A 158 -5.58 26.21 -6.96
N GLY A 159 -6.09 26.37 -5.74
CA GLY A 159 -5.73 27.43 -4.78
C GLY A 159 -6.68 28.61 -4.79
N HIS A 160 -7.56 28.70 -5.81
CA HIS A 160 -8.59 29.73 -5.92
C HIS A 160 -9.99 29.14 -6.12
N GLU A 161 -10.09 28.02 -6.84
CA GLU A 161 -11.35 27.40 -7.19
C GLU A 161 -11.24 25.87 -7.26
N PHE A 162 -12.38 25.21 -7.10
CA PHE A 162 -12.50 23.80 -7.43
C PHE A 162 -12.57 23.64 -8.95
N LEU A 163 -11.78 22.73 -9.50
CA LEU A 163 -11.66 22.54 -10.94
C LEU A 163 -12.67 21.52 -11.45
N ASN A 164 -13.25 21.81 -12.61
CA ASN A 164 -13.90 20.80 -13.46
C ASN A 164 -13.00 20.38 -14.65
N SER A 165 -11.83 20.99 -14.79
CA SER A 165 -10.90 20.71 -15.88
C SER A 165 -10.26 19.34 -15.72
N ALA A 166 -10.00 18.71 -16.88
CA ALA A 166 -9.27 17.46 -16.96
C ALA A 166 -8.17 17.54 -18.04
N GLU A 167 -7.10 16.81 -17.80
CA GLU A 167 -5.93 16.75 -18.67
C GLU A 167 -5.47 15.31 -18.84
N LEU A 168 -4.92 15.00 -20.02
CA LEU A 168 -4.37 13.71 -20.37
C LEU A 168 -2.85 13.79 -20.46
N TYR A 169 -2.16 12.96 -19.70
CA TYR A 169 -0.72 12.76 -19.85
C TYR A 169 -0.42 11.62 -20.82
N ASN A 170 0.46 11.87 -21.80
CA ASN A 170 1.04 10.84 -22.63
C ASN A 170 2.52 10.63 -22.26
N SER A 171 2.82 9.48 -21.66
CA SER A 171 4.17 9.14 -21.19
C SER A 171 5.17 8.84 -22.31
N SER A 172 4.70 8.48 -23.51
CA SER A 172 5.56 8.21 -24.67
C SER A 172 6.13 9.49 -25.29
N THR A 173 5.38 10.58 -25.23
CA THR A 173 5.77 11.89 -25.77
C THR A 173 6.13 12.90 -24.69
N ASN A 174 5.91 12.56 -23.42
CA ASN A 174 6.04 13.48 -22.30
C ASN A 174 5.24 14.78 -22.52
N THR A 175 3.97 14.66 -22.89
CA THR A 175 3.09 15.80 -23.18
C THR A 175 1.79 15.72 -22.40
N TRP A 176 1.24 16.90 -22.11
CA TRP A 176 -0.09 17.08 -21.55
C TRP A 176 -1.02 17.69 -22.58
N THR A 177 -2.26 17.22 -22.62
CA THR A 177 -3.33 17.79 -23.46
C THR A 177 -4.58 17.97 -22.63
N THR A 178 -5.20 19.15 -22.69
CA THR A 178 -6.52 19.38 -22.11
C THR A 178 -7.56 18.54 -22.85
N THR A 179 -8.48 17.92 -22.11
CA THR A 179 -9.64 17.20 -22.66
C THR A 179 -10.92 17.94 -22.28
N SER A 180 -12.10 17.40 -22.63
CA SER A 180 -13.38 17.96 -22.20
C SER A 180 -13.42 18.10 -20.67
N SER A 181 -14.13 19.11 -20.17
CA SER A 181 -14.30 19.32 -18.73
C SER A 181 -15.45 18.49 -18.17
N MET A 182 -15.35 18.12 -16.89
CA MET A 182 -16.47 17.59 -16.12
C MET A 182 -17.62 18.59 -16.10
N ASN A 183 -18.85 18.09 -15.94
CA ASN A 183 -20.04 18.92 -15.78
C ASN A 183 -20.01 19.67 -14.45
N ASN A 184 -19.43 19.07 -13.41
CA ASN A 184 -19.27 19.68 -12.10
C ASN A 184 -17.79 19.80 -11.72
N ALA A 185 -17.43 20.91 -11.09
CA ALA A 185 -16.14 21.02 -10.41
C ALA A 185 -16.09 20.07 -9.22
N ARG A 186 -14.93 19.49 -8.94
CA ARG A 186 -14.77 18.50 -7.87
C ARG A 186 -13.37 18.52 -7.27
N ALA A 187 -13.23 18.63 -5.95
CA ALA A 187 -12.04 18.20 -5.20
C ALA A 187 -12.41 17.15 -4.14
N GLU A 188 -11.43 16.36 -3.69
CA GLU A 188 -11.63 15.24 -2.75
C GLU A 188 -12.63 14.18 -3.23
N HIS A 189 -12.89 14.17 -4.54
CA HIS A 189 -13.65 13.14 -5.23
C HIS A 189 -12.77 11.91 -5.44
N VAL A 190 -13.40 10.78 -5.75
CA VAL A 190 -12.70 9.51 -5.98
C VAL A 190 -13.02 9.00 -7.36
N THR A 191 -12.02 8.41 -8.02
CA THR A 191 -12.17 7.82 -9.35
C THR A 191 -11.83 6.35 -9.39
N SER A 192 -12.42 5.64 -10.35
CA SER A 192 -12.11 4.24 -10.64
C SER A 192 -12.28 3.97 -12.13
N VAL A 193 -11.31 3.26 -12.71
CA VAL A 193 -11.36 2.82 -14.10
C VAL A 193 -12.18 1.53 -14.17
N LEU A 194 -13.35 1.60 -14.77
CA LEU A 194 -14.30 0.50 -14.86
C LEU A 194 -13.81 -0.59 -15.84
N THR A 195 -14.40 -1.78 -15.73
CA THR A 195 -14.08 -2.92 -16.63
C THR A 195 -14.35 -2.61 -18.09
N ASN A 196 -15.35 -1.77 -18.39
CA ASN A 196 -15.63 -1.27 -19.74
C ASN A 196 -14.59 -0.25 -20.25
N GLY A 197 -13.75 0.31 -19.38
CA GLY A 197 -12.69 1.27 -19.69
C GLY A 197 -13.05 2.73 -19.47
N LYS A 198 -14.31 3.05 -19.12
CA LYS A 198 -14.70 4.39 -18.68
C LYS A 198 -14.15 4.69 -17.29
N VAL A 199 -14.01 5.96 -16.95
CA VAL A 199 -13.62 6.39 -15.60
C VAL A 199 -14.85 6.88 -14.86
N LEU A 200 -15.21 6.21 -13.77
CA LEU A 200 -16.24 6.65 -12.84
C LEU A 200 -15.66 7.70 -11.91
N VAL A 201 -16.37 8.82 -11.73
CA VAL A 201 -15.99 9.92 -10.84
C VAL A 201 -17.15 10.20 -9.89
N THR A 202 -16.88 10.16 -8.59
CA THR A 202 -17.93 10.19 -7.56
C THR A 202 -17.66 11.25 -6.51
N GLY A 203 -18.71 12.00 -6.14
CA GLY A 203 -18.70 12.90 -4.99
C GLY A 203 -17.72 14.07 -5.11
N GLY A 204 -17.16 14.45 -3.96
CA GLY A 204 -16.28 15.61 -3.78
C GLY A 204 -17.02 16.91 -3.44
N ALA A 205 -16.25 17.98 -3.27
CA ALA A 205 -16.75 19.35 -3.11
C ALA A 205 -16.97 20.00 -4.47
N ASP A 206 -18.16 20.56 -4.70
CA ASP A 206 -18.52 21.25 -5.93
C ASP A 206 -17.93 22.67 -6.06
N ALA A 207 -18.27 23.41 -7.11
CA ALA A 207 -17.76 24.77 -7.33
C ALA A 207 -18.08 25.76 -6.19
N ASN A 208 -19.12 25.48 -5.39
CA ASN A 208 -19.53 26.28 -4.24
C ASN A 208 -19.00 25.71 -2.91
N GLY A 209 -18.13 24.69 -2.97
CA GLY A 209 -17.62 23.97 -1.81
C GLY A 209 -18.67 23.09 -1.13
N GLN A 210 -19.78 22.77 -1.80
CA GLN A 210 -20.81 21.87 -1.26
C GLN A 210 -20.48 20.43 -1.61
N TRP A 211 -20.62 19.54 -0.62
CA TRP A 211 -20.46 18.10 -0.85
C TRP A 211 -21.58 17.59 -1.76
N THR A 212 -21.21 16.89 -2.82
CA THR A 212 -22.16 16.39 -3.81
C THR A 212 -22.28 14.86 -3.79
N ASN A 213 -23.44 14.35 -4.20
CA ASN A 213 -23.69 12.95 -4.50
C ASN A 213 -23.70 12.66 -6.01
N SER A 214 -23.44 13.68 -6.83
CA SER A 214 -23.41 13.54 -8.28
C SER A 214 -22.25 12.67 -8.74
N VAL A 215 -22.45 12.00 -9.87
CA VAL A 215 -21.52 11.03 -10.45
C VAL A 215 -21.42 11.29 -11.94
N GLU A 216 -20.20 11.16 -12.47
CA GLU A 216 -19.91 11.34 -13.88
C GLU A 216 -19.06 10.20 -14.43
N LEU A 217 -19.24 9.92 -15.71
CA LEU A 217 -18.45 8.98 -16.48
C LEU A 217 -17.64 9.73 -17.53
N TYR A 218 -16.32 9.54 -17.52
CA TYR A 218 -15.45 9.89 -18.64
C TYR A 218 -15.33 8.72 -19.60
N ASP A 219 -15.56 8.96 -20.88
CA ASP A 219 -15.33 8.00 -21.95
C ASP A 219 -14.02 8.34 -22.69
N PRO A 220 -12.94 7.53 -22.54
CA PRO A 220 -11.68 7.77 -23.22
C PRO A 220 -11.73 7.66 -24.74
N SER A 221 -12.76 7.05 -25.33
CA SER A 221 -12.86 6.87 -26.78
C SER A 221 -13.38 8.13 -27.48
N THR A 222 -14.23 8.88 -26.80
CA THR A 222 -14.79 10.16 -27.28
C THR A 222 -14.19 11.37 -26.57
N GLU A 223 -13.44 11.15 -25.49
CA GLU A 223 -12.87 12.20 -24.64
C GLU A 223 -13.94 13.14 -24.07
N THR A 224 -15.10 12.59 -23.72
CA THR A 224 -16.27 13.34 -23.21
C THR A 224 -16.71 12.87 -21.83
N TRP A 225 -17.40 13.76 -21.13
CA TRP A 225 -18.03 13.51 -19.84
C TRP A 225 -19.54 13.38 -19.97
N SER A 226 -20.14 12.50 -19.18
CA SER A 226 -21.58 12.33 -19.09
C SER A 226 -22.00 12.16 -17.63
N ASN A 227 -23.10 12.81 -17.23
CA ASN A 227 -23.72 12.53 -15.94
C ASN A 227 -24.37 11.14 -15.99
N THR A 228 -24.32 10.44 -14.86
CA THR A 228 -25.00 9.14 -14.67
C THR A 228 -25.86 9.18 -13.39
N GLY A 229 -26.39 8.05 -12.94
CA GLY A 229 -27.13 7.96 -11.67
C GLY A 229 -26.32 8.52 -10.51
N SER A 230 -26.99 9.21 -9.57
CA SER A 230 -26.34 9.78 -8.39
C SER A 230 -26.27 8.78 -7.23
N MET A 231 -25.28 8.96 -6.36
CA MET A 231 -25.24 8.29 -5.06
C MET A 231 -26.41 8.77 -4.17
N ASN A 232 -26.80 7.96 -3.18
CA ASN A 232 -27.82 8.31 -2.20
C ASN A 232 -27.30 9.31 -1.17
N SER A 233 -26.01 9.24 -0.80
CA SER A 233 -25.37 10.21 0.10
C SER A 233 -24.30 11.02 -0.62
N ALA A 234 -24.29 12.33 -0.38
CA ALA A 234 -23.18 13.19 -0.76
C ALA A 234 -21.96 12.89 0.11
N ARG A 235 -20.77 12.88 -0.49
CA ARG A 235 -19.54 12.50 0.22
C ARG A 235 -18.28 13.06 -0.44
N GLY A 236 -17.32 13.47 0.38
CA GLY A 236 -15.90 13.63 0.04
C GLY A 236 -15.06 12.60 0.79
N THR A 237 -13.80 12.39 0.37
CA THR A 237 -12.79 11.53 1.04
C THR A 237 -13.22 10.09 1.34
N HIS A 238 -14.19 9.57 0.58
CA HIS A 238 -14.64 8.17 0.60
C HIS A 238 -13.66 7.25 -0.15
N THR A 239 -14.03 5.98 -0.32
CA THR A 239 -13.27 5.04 -1.16
C THR A 239 -14.15 4.35 -2.18
N LEU A 240 -13.56 3.93 -3.30
CA LEU A 240 -14.15 3.07 -4.32
C LEU A 240 -13.43 1.72 -4.36
N SER A 241 -14.18 0.63 -4.47
CA SER A 241 -13.64 -0.73 -4.62
C SER A 241 -14.39 -1.46 -5.73
N ILE A 242 -13.69 -1.80 -6.82
CA ILE A 242 -14.26 -2.63 -7.88
C ILE A 242 -14.29 -4.08 -7.40
N LEU A 243 -15.48 -4.64 -7.28
CA LEU A 243 -15.71 -6.00 -6.81
C LEU A 243 -15.49 -7.00 -7.94
N THR A 244 -15.35 -8.28 -7.59
CA THR A 244 -15.08 -9.37 -8.56
C THR A 244 -16.18 -9.55 -9.60
N ASN A 245 -17.41 -9.15 -9.28
CA ASN A 245 -18.54 -9.17 -10.22
C ASN A 245 -18.62 -7.92 -11.12
N GLY A 246 -17.67 -6.97 -10.99
CA GLY A 246 -17.62 -5.74 -11.78
C GLY A 246 -18.43 -4.56 -11.21
N THR A 247 -19.23 -4.78 -10.16
CA THR A 247 -19.89 -3.67 -9.42
C THR A 247 -18.87 -2.88 -8.61
N VAL A 248 -19.19 -1.63 -8.27
CA VAL A 248 -18.30 -0.75 -7.52
C VAL A 248 -18.91 -0.43 -6.17
N LEU A 249 -18.20 -0.77 -5.11
CA LEU A 249 -18.56 -0.42 -3.74
C LEU A 249 -18.00 0.95 -3.39
N VAL A 250 -18.87 1.86 -2.94
CA VAL A 250 -18.54 3.13 -2.28
C VAL A 250 -18.71 2.98 -0.79
N THR A 251 -17.75 3.44 0.01
CA THR A 251 -17.85 3.39 1.48
C THR A 251 -17.33 4.65 2.15
N GLY A 252 -18.03 5.08 3.20
CA GLY A 252 -17.57 6.14 4.10
C GLY A 252 -17.38 7.50 3.44
N GLY A 253 -16.36 8.24 3.88
CA GLY A 253 -16.21 9.65 3.56
C GLY A 253 -17.02 10.52 4.52
N HIS A 254 -17.25 11.77 4.15
CA HIS A 254 -17.92 12.72 5.03
C HIS A 254 -18.87 13.67 4.29
N ILE A 255 -19.81 14.24 5.05
CA ILE A 255 -20.62 15.39 4.65
C ILE A 255 -20.44 16.50 5.69
N GLY A 256 -19.64 17.51 5.37
CA GLY A 256 -19.28 18.58 6.29
C GLY A 256 -18.43 18.08 7.45
N MET A 257 -18.98 18.01 8.66
CA MET A 257 -18.28 17.52 9.85
C MET A 257 -18.65 16.07 10.22
N TYR A 258 -19.54 15.43 9.44
CA TYR A 258 -20.09 14.13 9.77
C TYR A 258 -19.44 13.03 8.93
N ALA A 259 -18.68 12.16 9.59
CA ALA A 259 -18.17 10.94 8.97
C ALA A 259 -19.32 9.96 8.70
N LEU A 260 -19.38 9.42 7.49
CA LEU A 260 -20.43 8.52 7.04
C LEU A 260 -20.03 7.07 7.32
N ASN A 261 -21.00 6.26 7.72
CA ASN A 261 -20.87 4.80 7.74
C ASN A 261 -21.62 4.12 6.59
N SER A 262 -22.31 4.90 5.74
CA SER A 262 -23.09 4.36 4.64
C SER A 262 -22.21 3.76 3.54
N ALA A 263 -22.72 2.71 2.93
CA ALA A 263 -22.13 2.04 1.78
C ALA A 263 -23.16 1.85 0.67
N GLU A 264 -22.69 1.94 -0.57
CA GLU A 264 -23.53 1.88 -1.77
C GLU A 264 -22.81 1.11 -2.87
N LEU A 265 -23.58 0.44 -3.73
CA LEU A 265 -23.09 -0.29 -4.88
C LEU A 265 -23.54 0.41 -6.16
N TYR A 266 -22.61 0.59 -7.08
CA TYR A 266 -22.87 1.01 -8.46
C TYR A 266 -22.72 -0.18 -9.39
N ASP A 267 -23.72 -0.42 -10.24
CA ASP A 267 -23.64 -1.39 -11.33
C ASP A 267 -23.33 -0.66 -12.65
N PRO A 268 -22.11 -0.82 -13.22
CA PRO A 268 -21.74 -0.20 -14.50
C PRO A 268 -22.57 -0.63 -15.71
N SER A 269 -23.29 -1.75 -15.64
CA SER A 269 -24.09 -2.27 -16.75
C SER A 269 -25.47 -1.63 -16.83
N THR A 270 -26.03 -1.25 -15.68
CA THR A 270 -27.34 -0.59 -15.59
C THR A 270 -27.22 0.89 -15.23
N GLU A 271 -26.03 1.33 -14.78
CA GLU A 271 -25.77 2.67 -14.27
C GLU A 271 -26.63 3.06 -13.06
N ILE A 272 -26.98 2.07 -12.23
CA ILE A 272 -27.86 2.23 -11.06
C ILE A 272 -27.04 2.14 -9.77
N TRP A 273 -27.40 2.99 -8.81
CA TRP A 273 -26.93 2.93 -7.43
C TRP A 273 -27.93 2.23 -6.53
N THR A 274 -27.44 1.30 -5.72
CA THR A 274 -28.23 0.59 -4.69
C THR A 274 -27.54 0.68 -3.35
N THR A 275 -28.31 0.91 -2.29
CA THR A 275 -27.79 0.87 -0.92
C THR A 275 -27.46 -0.57 -0.53
N THR A 276 -26.41 -0.73 0.29
CA THR A 276 -26.08 -2.00 0.97
C THR A 276 -26.01 -1.75 2.48
N SER A 277 -25.73 -2.78 3.29
CA SER A 277 -25.58 -2.59 4.74
C SER A 277 -24.53 -1.52 5.05
N ASN A 278 -24.76 -0.78 6.13
CA ASN A 278 -23.81 0.22 6.61
C ASN A 278 -22.66 -0.45 7.36
N MET A 279 -21.48 0.19 7.32
CA MET A 279 -20.39 -0.08 8.26
C MET A 279 -20.86 0.20 9.69
N ILE A 280 -20.18 -0.40 10.66
CA ILE A 280 -20.47 -0.16 12.07
C ILE A 280 -19.99 1.22 12.49
N PHE A 281 -18.82 1.66 12.00
CA PHE A 281 -18.27 2.97 12.34
C PHE A 281 -18.25 3.90 11.13
N GLY A 282 -18.67 5.16 11.37
CA GLY A 282 -18.53 6.23 10.40
C GLY A 282 -17.07 6.63 10.26
N ARG A 283 -16.58 6.78 9.03
CA ARG A 283 -15.16 7.04 8.76
C ARG A 283 -14.94 7.79 7.47
N GLU A 284 -13.95 8.67 7.48
CA GLU A 284 -13.38 9.32 6.31
C GLU A 284 -11.86 9.15 6.25
N LYS A 285 -11.24 9.38 5.09
CA LYS A 285 -9.79 9.21 4.87
C LYS A 285 -9.28 7.82 5.32
N HIS A 286 -10.15 6.81 5.25
CA HIS A 286 -9.83 5.40 5.43
C HIS A 286 -9.28 4.80 4.13
N THR A 287 -8.82 3.55 4.19
CA THR A 287 -8.49 2.80 2.99
C THR A 287 -9.41 1.59 2.85
N ALA A 288 -9.70 1.20 1.60
CA ALA A 288 -10.46 0.01 1.26
C ALA A 288 -9.64 -0.85 0.29
N SER A 289 -9.44 -2.13 0.63
CA SER A 289 -8.61 -3.07 -0.13
C SER A 289 -9.42 -4.31 -0.51
N VAL A 290 -9.57 -4.58 -1.81
CA VAL A 290 -10.23 -5.80 -2.30
C VAL A 290 -9.25 -6.98 -2.15
N LEU A 291 -9.49 -7.83 -1.16
CA LEU A 291 -8.69 -9.00 -0.86
C LEU A 291 -8.86 -10.08 -1.94
N ARG A 292 -7.94 -11.05 -1.97
CA ARG A 292 -7.96 -12.16 -2.96
C ARG A 292 -9.20 -13.04 -2.89
N ASN A 293 -9.83 -13.11 -1.72
CA ASN A 293 -11.09 -13.83 -1.54
C ASN A 293 -12.31 -13.01 -1.99
N GLY A 294 -12.12 -11.82 -2.56
CA GLY A 294 -13.16 -10.93 -3.05
C GLY A 294 -13.77 -10.01 -1.97
N LYS A 295 -13.42 -10.18 -0.69
CA LYS A 295 -13.92 -9.32 0.39
C LYS A 295 -13.20 -7.97 0.41
N VAL A 296 -13.85 -6.94 0.92
CA VAL A 296 -13.26 -5.59 1.01
C VAL A 296 -12.86 -5.30 2.44
N LEU A 297 -11.55 -5.16 2.67
CA LEU A 297 -10.96 -4.78 3.94
C LEU A 297 -10.94 -3.25 4.06
N VAL A 298 -11.67 -2.70 5.03
CA VAL A 298 -11.68 -1.28 5.36
C VAL A 298 -10.89 -1.04 6.64
N THR A 299 -9.88 -0.17 6.60
CA THR A 299 -8.98 0.07 7.73
C THR A 299 -8.94 1.54 8.14
N GLY A 300 -9.06 1.81 9.45
CA GLY A 300 -8.86 3.12 10.06
C GLY A 300 -9.77 4.21 9.49
N GLY A 301 -9.26 5.43 9.43
CA GLY A 301 -10.02 6.63 9.09
C GLY A 301 -10.33 7.49 10.31
N PHE A 302 -11.03 8.60 10.10
CA PHE A 302 -11.43 9.55 11.12
C PHE A 302 -12.96 9.57 11.24
N ASN A 303 -13.49 9.50 12.46
CA ASN A 303 -14.95 9.42 12.70
C ASN A 303 -15.61 10.78 13.01
N GLY A 304 -14.90 11.89 12.78
CA GLY A 304 -15.32 13.23 13.20
C GLY A 304 -14.79 13.63 14.59
N THR A 305 -14.31 12.68 15.39
CA THR A 305 -13.78 12.91 16.75
C THR A 305 -12.35 12.38 16.93
N SER A 306 -12.05 11.18 16.46
CA SER A 306 -10.76 10.52 16.64
C SER A 306 -10.39 9.67 15.42
N ALA A 307 -9.08 9.37 15.29
CA ALA A 307 -8.63 8.33 14.38
C ALA A 307 -9.13 6.96 14.87
N LEU A 308 -9.38 6.04 13.94
CA LEU A 308 -9.84 4.69 14.20
C LEU A 308 -8.70 3.68 14.02
N ASP A 309 -8.65 2.67 14.88
CA ASP A 309 -7.94 1.42 14.67
C ASP A 309 -8.88 0.29 14.22
N ASP A 310 -10.19 0.52 14.26
CA ASP A 310 -11.21 -0.41 13.81
C ASP A 310 -11.03 -0.81 12.35
N VAL A 311 -11.17 -2.12 12.12
CA VAL A 311 -11.08 -2.74 10.81
C VAL A 311 -12.36 -3.52 10.57
N GLU A 312 -12.96 -3.28 9.40
CA GLU A 312 -14.20 -3.93 9.00
C GLU A 312 -14.03 -4.65 7.66
N LEU A 313 -14.67 -5.80 7.53
CA LEU A 313 -14.63 -6.63 6.32
C LEU A 313 -16.03 -6.69 5.72
N TYR A 314 -16.16 -6.21 4.48
CA TYR A 314 -17.38 -6.37 3.69
C TYR A 314 -17.34 -7.68 2.91
N ASP A 315 -18.41 -8.46 3.00
CA ASP A 315 -18.62 -9.63 2.16
C ASP A 315 -19.62 -9.32 1.03
N PRO A 316 -19.15 -9.15 -0.22
CA PRO A 316 -20.03 -8.87 -1.36
C PRO A 316 -21.13 -9.89 -1.61
N SER A 317 -20.95 -11.14 -1.16
CA SER A 317 -21.93 -12.21 -1.40
C SER A 317 -23.16 -12.10 -0.50
N THR A 318 -23.01 -11.45 0.66
CA THR A 318 -24.08 -11.29 1.66
C THR A 318 -24.46 -9.83 1.88
N GLY A 319 -23.60 -8.89 1.47
CA GLY A 319 -23.78 -7.47 1.76
C GLY A 319 -23.57 -7.12 3.24
N ILE A 320 -22.91 -7.99 4.02
CA ILE A 320 -22.74 -7.84 5.47
C ILE A 320 -21.33 -7.32 5.79
N TRP A 321 -21.26 -6.44 6.78
CA TRP A 321 -20.03 -5.96 7.41
C TRP A 321 -19.72 -6.75 8.67
N THR A 322 -18.45 -7.11 8.87
CA THR A 322 -17.96 -7.79 10.07
C THR A 322 -16.78 -7.02 10.65
N ILE A 323 -16.82 -6.72 11.95
CA ILE A 323 -15.64 -6.22 12.68
C ILE A 323 -14.66 -7.38 12.83
N ILE A 324 -13.41 -7.14 12.48
CA ILE A 324 -12.32 -8.12 12.58
C ILE A 324 -11.20 -7.57 13.49
N ALA A 325 -10.05 -8.23 13.56
CA ALA A 325 -8.93 -7.76 14.37
C ALA A 325 -8.56 -6.30 14.07
N SER A 326 -8.50 -5.47 15.10
CA SER A 326 -8.11 -4.05 15.02
C SER A 326 -6.61 -3.88 14.76
N MET A 327 -6.24 -2.75 14.15
CA MET A 327 -4.84 -2.32 14.05
C MET A 327 -4.26 -2.02 15.45
N ASN A 328 -2.94 -2.02 15.57
CA ASN A 328 -2.25 -1.67 16.82
C ASN A 328 -2.18 -0.15 17.03
N THR A 329 -2.30 0.64 15.96
CA THR A 329 -2.25 2.11 16.03
C THR A 329 -3.42 2.69 15.23
N PRO A 330 -4.30 3.50 15.87
CA PRO A 330 -5.32 4.27 15.16
C PRO A 330 -4.70 5.20 14.14
N ARG A 331 -5.32 5.31 12.96
CA ARG A 331 -4.78 6.16 11.88
C ARG A 331 -5.83 6.57 10.87
N PHE A 332 -5.66 7.76 10.30
CA PHE A 332 -6.37 8.23 9.10
C PHE A 332 -5.38 8.84 8.11
N GLY A 333 -5.75 8.93 6.82
CA GLY A 333 -4.88 9.45 5.76
C GLY A 333 -3.62 8.60 5.53
N HIS A 334 -3.67 7.33 5.92
CA HIS A 334 -2.65 6.32 5.66
C HIS A 334 -2.85 5.70 4.28
N THR A 335 -1.86 4.90 3.85
CA THR A 335 -1.98 4.06 2.66
C THR A 335 -2.08 2.59 3.04
N ALA A 336 -2.77 1.81 2.21
CA ALA A 336 -2.85 0.36 2.30
C ALA A 336 -2.45 -0.26 0.97
N SER A 337 -1.60 -1.29 1.02
CA SER A 337 -1.03 -1.94 -0.16
C SER A 337 -1.15 -3.46 -0.03
N ILE A 338 -1.88 -4.08 -0.95
CA ILE A 338 -1.94 -5.55 -1.05
C ILE A 338 -0.64 -6.05 -1.64
N LEU A 339 0.07 -6.88 -0.90
CA LEU A 339 1.35 -7.45 -1.30
C LEU A 339 1.18 -8.72 -2.14
N SER A 340 2.25 -9.14 -2.82
CA SER A 340 2.27 -10.37 -3.63
C SER A 340 2.04 -11.66 -2.82
N ASN A 341 2.23 -11.63 -1.50
CA ASN A 341 1.87 -12.74 -0.62
C ASN A 341 0.42 -12.67 -0.10
N GLY A 342 -0.33 -11.61 -0.42
CA GLY A 342 -1.75 -11.44 -0.05
C GLY A 342 -1.98 -10.72 1.27
N LYS A 343 -0.91 -10.40 1.99
CA LYS A 343 -0.97 -9.55 3.17
C LYS A 343 -1.19 -8.09 2.78
N VAL A 344 -1.72 -7.30 3.71
CA VAL A 344 -1.96 -5.87 3.49
C VAL A 344 -1.00 -5.07 4.35
N LEU A 345 -0.11 -4.32 3.70
CA LEU A 345 0.76 -3.35 4.34
C LEU A 345 -0.04 -2.06 4.57
N VAL A 346 -0.12 -1.61 5.81
CA VAL A 346 -0.65 -0.31 6.21
C VAL A 346 0.49 0.58 6.68
N ALA A 347 0.63 1.77 6.08
CA ALA A 347 1.76 2.66 6.34
C ALA A 347 1.33 4.12 6.55
N GLY A 348 1.93 4.75 7.56
CA GLY A 348 1.78 6.18 7.85
C GLY A 348 0.37 6.59 8.29
N GLY A 349 -0.08 7.76 7.85
CA GLY A 349 -1.29 8.41 8.34
C GLY A 349 -1.01 9.28 9.56
N ALA A 350 -2.06 9.68 10.28
CA ALA A 350 -1.92 10.42 11.54
C ALA A 350 -2.85 9.90 12.63
N TYR A 351 -2.43 10.15 13.87
CA TYR A 351 -3.28 10.07 15.05
C TYR A 351 -3.21 11.39 15.81
N HIS A 352 -2.24 11.57 16.70
CA HIS A 352 -1.90 12.88 17.28
C HIS A 352 -0.89 13.65 16.43
N ASN A 353 0.00 12.93 15.76
CA ASN A 353 0.98 13.44 14.80
C ASN A 353 1.02 12.49 13.60
N SER A 354 1.69 12.89 12.52
CA SER A 354 2.03 12.00 11.41
C SER A 354 2.77 10.76 11.93
N LEU A 355 2.43 9.59 11.41
CA LEU A 355 2.95 8.30 11.82
C LEU A 355 4.03 7.82 10.85
N GLY A 356 5.11 7.25 11.40
CA GLY A 356 6.07 6.43 10.65
C GLY A 356 5.83 4.93 10.85
N SER A 357 4.88 4.56 11.73
CA SER A 357 4.59 3.16 12.04
C SER A 357 3.91 2.46 10.87
N THR A 358 4.26 1.18 10.71
CA THR A 358 3.69 0.34 9.67
C THR A 358 3.28 -1.01 10.24
N GLU A 359 2.21 -1.56 9.69
CA GLU A 359 1.59 -2.79 10.17
C GLU A 359 1.24 -3.68 8.99
N LEU A 360 1.33 -4.99 9.21
CA LEU A 360 1.03 -6.00 8.21
C LEU A 360 -0.16 -6.83 8.69
N TYR A 361 -1.25 -6.78 7.93
CA TYR A 361 -2.41 -7.64 8.15
C TYR A 361 -2.25 -8.95 7.38
N ASP A 362 -2.50 -10.06 8.06
CA ASP A 362 -2.58 -11.39 7.47
C ASP A 362 -4.05 -11.86 7.41
N PRO A 363 -4.69 -11.83 6.21
CA PRO A 363 -6.08 -12.26 6.06
C PRO A 363 -6.34 -13.73 6.35
N LEU A 364 -5.30 -14.58 6.40
CA LEU A 364 -5.48 -16.01 6.67
C LEU A 364 -5.63 -16.30 8.16
N THR A 365 -5.00 -15.48 9.00
CA THR A 365 -5.00 -15.65 10.46
C THR A 365 -5.80 -14.58 11.18
N ASP A 366 -6.28 -13.55 10.47
CA ASP A 366 -6.93 -12.37 11.02
C ASP A 366 -6.06 -11.70 12.11
N THR A 367 -4.80 -11.41 11.78
CA THR A 367 -3.85 -10.83 12.73
C THR A 367 -3.06 -9.68 12.14
N TRP A 368 -2.82 -8.67 12.97
CA TRP A 368 -1.91 -7.57 12.69
C TRP A 368 -0.54 -7.80 13.32
N THR A 369 0.51 -7.50 12.57
CA THR A 369 1.89 -7.48 13.06
C THR A 369 2.50 -6.11 12.84
N THR A 370 2.96 -5.44 13.90
CA THR A 370 3.81 -4.25 13.76
C THR A 370 5.15 -4.65 13.15
N ILE A 371 5.55 -3.95 12.09
CA ILE A 371 6.82 -4.18 11.40
C ILE A 371 7.70 -2.92 11.48
N GLY A 372 8.83 -2.89 10.77
CA GLY A 372 9.74 -1.75 10.77
C GLY A 372 9.04 -0.43 10.38
N ASN A 373 9.50 0.68 10.98
CA ASN A 373 8.97 2.00 10.65
C ASN A 373 9.57 2.52 9.34
N MET A 374 8.78 3.34 8.67
CA MET A 374 9.23 4.29 7.66
C MET A 374 10.31 5.21 8.24
N ASN A 375 11.24 5.67 7.40
CA ASN A 375 12.29 6.60 7.78
C ASN A 375 11.73 8.00 8.09
N ASP A 376 10.70 8.40 7.35
CA ASP A 376 9.98 9.66 7.56
C ASP A 376 8.51 9.35 7.86
N ALA A 377 8.01 9.87 8.97
CA ALA A 377 6.59 9.81 9.29
C ALA A 377 5.80 10.71 8.34
N ARG A 378 4.61 10.27 7.89
CA ARG A 378 3.88 10.97 6.82
C ARG A 378 2.38 10.71 6.83
N ILE A 379 1.59 11.74 6.55
CA ILE A 379 0.18 11.68 6.16
C ILE A 379 0.00 12.29 4.77
N GLU A 380 -1.09 11.98 4.06
CA GLU A 380 -1.41 12.52 2.73
C GLU A 380 -0.31 12.26 1.68
N HIS A 381 0.39 11.15 1.87
CA HIS A 381 1.38 10.60 0.96
C HIS A 381 0.71 9.61 0.01
N THR A 382 1.43 9.20 -1.03
CA THR A 382 0.99 8.12 -1.92
C THR A 382 1.81 6.86 -1.71
N ALA A 383 1.19 5.71 -2.00
CA ALA A 383 1.86 4.42 -2.05
C ALA A 383 1.60 3.74 -3.40
N SER A 384 2.59 3.04 -3.94
CA SER A 384 2.49 2.33 -5.22
C SER A 384 3.17 0.96 -5.10
N VAL A 385 2.39 -0.11 -5.31
CA VAL A 385 2.89 -1.50 -5.32
C VAL A 385 3.56 -1.77 -6.66
N LEU A 386 4.88 -1.85 -6.66
CA LEU A 386 5.70 -2.01 -7.85
C LEU A 386 5.65 -3.47 -8.36
N THR A 387 5.96 -3.66 -9.64
CA THR A 387 6.01 -4.97 -10.32
C THR A 387 7.00 -5.94 -9.67
N ASN A 388 8.07 -5.42 -9.07
CA ASN A 388 9.06 -6.18 -8.30
C ASN A 388 8.60 -6.54 -6.87
N GLY A 389 7.36 -6.20 -6.50
CA GLY A 389 6.76 -6.47 -5.19
C GLY A 389 7.12 -5.49 -4.08
N LYS A 390 8.03 -4.52 -4.32
CA LYS A 390 8.28 -3.43 -3.37
C LYS A 390 7.09 -2.47 -3.34
N VAL A 391 6.96 -1.69 -2.26
CA VAL A 391 6.00 -0.58 -2.18
C VAL A 391 6.76 0.73 -2.11
N LEU A 392 6.60 1.59 -3.11
CA LEU A 392 7.10 2.97 -3.07
C LEU A 392 6.14 3.82 -2.25
N VAL A 393 6.67 4.55 -1.28
CA VAL A 393 5.93 5.57 -0.54
C VAL A 393 6.59 6.93 -0.77
N ALA A 394 5.80 7.92 -1.18
CA ALA A 394 6.31 9.20 -1.69
C ALA A 394 5.56 10.42 -1.13
N GLY A 395 6.33 11.44 -0.75
CA GLY A 395 5.82 12.73 -0.29
C GLY A 395 5.02 12.63 1.02
N GLY A 396 4.02 13.51 1.13
CA GLY A 396 3.18 13.69 2.31
C GLY A 396 3.66 14.82 3.22
N GLU A 397 3.11 14.87 4.42
CA GLU A 397 3.40 15.89 5.42
C GLU A 397 3.81 15.29 6.77
N TYR A 398 4.80 15.92 7.40
CA TYR A 398 5.24 15.66 8.75
C TYR A 398 5.30 16.96 9.55
N VAL A 399 4.41 17.16 10.53
CA VAL A 399 4.45 18.31 11.45
C VAL A 399 4.59 19.64 10.68
N SER A 400 3.69 19.90 9.73
CA SER A 400 3.71 21.09 8.87
C SER A 400 4.91 21.22 7.92
N VAL A 401 5.75 20.18 7.82
CA VAL A 401 6.80 20.07 6.81
C VAL A 401 6.31 19.15 5.69
N ILE A 402 6.20 19.71 4.50
CA ILE A 402 5.87 18.94 3.29
C ILE A 402 7.13 18.20 2.84
N LEU A 403 7.00 16.90 2.60
CA LEU A 403 8.13 16.03 2.31
C LEU A 403 8.36 15.92 0.81
N LYS A 404 9.65 15.92 0.43
CA LYS A 404 10.13 15.44 -0.87
C LYS A 404 10.71 14.03 -0.79
N SER A 405 10.72 13.40 0.38
CA SER A 405 11.32 12.10 0.55
C SER A 405 10.45 11.00 -0.02
N ALA A 406 11.11 9.99 -0.57
CA ALA A 406 10.51 8.74 -0.96
C ALA A 406 11.33 7.57 -0.43
N GLU A 407 10.65 6.47 -0.14
CA GLU A 407 11.27 5.26 0.38
C GLU A 407 10.53 4.02 -0.10
N LEU A 408 11.22 2.89 -0.06
CA LEU A 408 10.71 1.60 -0.48
C LEU A 408 10.54 0.69 0.72
N TYR A 409 9.37 0.06 0.80
CA TYR A 409 9.18 -1.16 1.57
C TYR A 409 9.58 -2.36 0.73
N GLN A 410 10.40 -3.23 1.29
CA GLN A 410 10.73 -4.54 0.73
C GLN A 410 10.04 -5.63 1.57
N PRO A 411 9.03 -6.33 1.03
CA PRO A 411 8.47 -7.48 1.71
C PRO A 411 9.54 -8.54 1.93
N LEU A 412 9.59 -9.10 3.15
CA LEU A 412 10.44 -10.25 3.44
C LEU A 412 9.96 -11.43 2.59
N GLN A 413 10.84 -11.94 1.73
CA GLN A 413 10.58 -13.20 1.04
C GLN A 413 10.64 -14.32 2.08
N THR A 414 9.53 -15.04 2.25
CA THR A 414 9.55 -16.33 2.94
C THR A 414 10.13 -17.34 1.97
N ASN A 415 11.38 -17.74 2.18
CA ASN A 415 12.02 -18.86 1.48
C ASN A 415 11.30 -20.19 1.73
#